data_AF-A0A842WJI4-F1
#
_entry.id   AF-A0A842WJI4-F1
#
_cell.length_a   1.000
_cell.length_b   1.000
_cell.length_c   1.000
_cell.angle_alpha   90.00
_cell.angle_beta   90.00
_cell.angle_gamma   90.00
#
_symmetry.space_group_name_H-M   'P 1'
#
loop_
_entity.id
_entity.type
_entity.pdbx_description
1 polymer ?
#
loop_
_entity_poly.entity_id
_entity_poly.type
_entity_poly.pdbx_seq_one_letter_code
_entity_poly.pdbx_strand_id
1 'polypeptide(L)'
;MDRELLEKHAKNQYVQIGFLAALLALYVLTKLSFFGILFAIALIGIVAYEVWSGGKSRGWKEELKDTLVSLSWIVVFWLALSFFLNSPVPINAVVSCSMLPNVERGDLIIVQGEDPVGYEAEITPKELSALQSTSVSVHAGSAGEFELNGSLYSYCTQHKDNICALFAANPEIFTENRGPFTFNYGECMRVSEEVTLSTPCVKSVDFRGNTYYTNLSHDTVVYSPPSGDLYSYTGDIIHRLFFRVECEGETYYLTKGDNNPVFDIQAYDYAYMLGNRAPSSENYKGRILFRIPFLGYPKLFISGFFSETVNCDSILEYSTVS
;
A
#
# COMPACT_ATOMS: atom_id res chain seq x y z
N MET A 1 18.64 -32.79 -30.02
CA MET A 1 17.64 -31.73 -30.30
C MET A 1 18.26 -30.84 -31.37
N ASP A 2 17.60 -30.71 -32.51
CA ASP A 2 18.14 -30.04 -33.69
C ASP A 2 18.34 -28.53 -33.43
N ARG A 3 19.50 -27.99 -33.80
CA ARG A 3 19.90 -26.61 -33.51
C ARG A 3 18.92 -25.60 -34.15
N GLU A 4 18.39 -25.95 -35.31
CA GLU A 4 17.41 -25.16 -36.05
C GLU A 4 16.06 -25.08 -35.31
N LEU A 5 15.67 -26.16 -34.62
CA LEU A 5 14.44 -26.20 -33.81
C LEU A 5 14.57 -25.31 -32.55
N LEU A 6 15.73 -25.34 -31.91
CA LEU A 6 16.04 -24.49 -30.75
C LEU A 6 16.02 -23.00 -31.12
N GLU A 7 16.64 -22.63 -32.23
CA GLU A 7 16.66 -21.24 -32.71
C GLU A 7 15.25 -20.74 -33.07
N LYS A 8 14.42 -21.58 -33.70
CA LYS A 8 13.02 -21.24 -33.99
C LYS A 8 12.18 -21.04 -32.73
N HIS A 9 12.38 -21.90 -31.72
CA HIS A 9 11.69 -21.77 -30.43
C HIS A 9 12.08 -20.47 -29.72
N ALA A 10 13.37 -20.18 -29.62
CA ALA A 10 13.88 -18.94 -29.02
C ALA A 10 13.32 -17.69 -29.73
N LYS A 11 13.28 -17.69 -31.06
CA LYS A 11 12.71 -16.59 -31.84
C LYS A 11 11.23 -16.34 -31.51
N ASN A 12 10.43 -17.39 -31.38
CA ASN A 12 9.03 -17.26 -31.02
C ASN A 12 8.84 -16.70 -29.60
N GLN A 13 9.68 -17.12 -28.65
CA GLN A 13 9.65 -16.59 -27.28
C GLN A 13 9.98 -15.09 -27.25
N TYR A 14 10.97 -14.62 -28.02
CA TYR A 14 11.27 -13.19 -28.09
C TYR A 14 10.10 -12.37 -28.66
N VAL A 15 9.37 -12.91 -29.64
CA VAL A 15 8.18 -12.24 -30.20
C VAL A 15 7.07 -12.15 -29.15
N GLN A 16 6.82 -13.22 -28.39
CA GLN A 16 5.83 -13.24 -27.30
C GLN A 16 6.19 -12.25 -26.19
N ILE A 17 7.44 -12.25 -25.73
CA ILE A 17 7.94 -11.31 -24.73
C ILE A 17 7.83 -9.88 -25.24
N GLY A 18 8.22 -9.61 -26.48
CA GLY A 18 8.10 -8.30 -27.11
C GLY A 18 6.65 -7.81 -27.20
N PHE A 19 5.70 -8.71 -27.49
CA PHE A 19 4.28 -8.38 -27.51
C PHE A 19 3.74 -8.03 -26.12
N LEU A 20 4.08 -8.82 -25.08
CA LEU A 20 3.71 -8.51 -23.70
C LEU A 20 4.33 -7.20 -23.23
N ALA A 21 5.60 -6.94 -23.55
CA ALA A 21 6.28 -5.69 -23.23
C ALA A 21 5.61 -4.49 -23.92
N ALA A 22 5.18 -4.63 -25.17
CA ALA A 22 4.44 -3.59 -25.89
C ALA A 22 3.08 -3.30 -25.24
N LEU A 23 2.32 -4.32 -24.86
CA LEU A 23 1.05 -4.14 -24.14
C LEU A 23 1.25 -3.46 -22.79
N LEU A 24 2.30 -3.84 -22.05
CA LEU A 24 2.65 -3.20 -20.78
C LEU A 24 3.04 -1.73 -21.00
N ALA A 25 3.88 -1.43 -22.01
CA ALA A 25 4.25 -0.07 -22.34
C ALA A 25 3.04 0.79 -22.72
N LEU A 26 2.13 0.25 -23.55
CA LEU A 26 0.88 0.93 -23.90
C LEU A 26 0.01 1.18 -22.67
N TYR A 27 -0.09 0.21 -21.76
CA TYR A 27 -0.78 0.42 -20.49
C TYR A 27 -0.13 1.53 -19.67
N VAL A 28 1.19 1.50 -19.47
CA VAL A 28 1.91 2.50 -18.66
C VAL A 28 1.78 3.90 -19.25
N LEU A 29 1.81 4.04 -20.58
CA LEU A 29 1.70 5.34 -21.28
C LEU A 29 0.28 5.89 -21.32
N THR A 30 -0.73 5.04 -21.44
CA THR A 30 -2.13 5.48 -21.66
C THR A 30 -3.03 5.32 -20.45
N LYS A 31 -2.61 4.53 -19.46
CA LYS A 31 -3.38 4.12 -18.27
C LYS A 31 -4.71 3.43 -18.58
N LEU A 32 -4.93 3.00 -19.83
CA LEU A 32 -6.16 2.34 -20.25
C LEU A 32 -6.16 0.87 -19.78
N SER A 33 -7.12 0.53 -18.91
CA SER A 33 -7.33 -0.84 -18.40
C SER A 33 -7.43 -1.90 -19.50
N PHE A 34 -7.89 -1.51 -20.71
CA PHE A 34 -7.93 -2.37 -21.88
C PHE A 34 -6.59 -3.07 -22.17
N PHE A 35 -5.47 -2.34 -22.12
CA PHE A 35 -4.15 -2.93 -22.39
C PHE A 35 -3.69 -3.88 -21.29
N GLY A 36 -4.05 -3.61 -20.03
CA GLY A 36 -3.79 -4.53 -18.91
C GLY A 36 -4.60 -5.83 -19.01
N ILE A 37 -5.87 -5.74 -19.43
CA ILE A 37 -6.72 -6.91 -19.70
C ILE A 37 -6.15 -7.72 -20.87
N LEU A 38 -5.78 -7.06 -21.97
CA LEU A 38 -5.14 -7.73 -23.10
C LEU A 38 -3.83 -8.40 -22.69
N PHE A 39 -3.03 -7.76 -21.84
CA PHE A 39 -1.80 -8.35 -21.31
C PHE A 39 -2.11 -9.64 -20.54
N ALA A 40 -3.08 -9.62 -19.62
CA ALA A 40 -3.48 -10.79 -18.84
C ALA A 40 -3.95 -11.95 -19.75
N ILE A 41 -4.83 -11.65 -20.72
CA ILE A 41 -5.34 -12.64 -21.68
C ILE A 41 -4.19 -13.19 -22.53
N ALA A 42 -3.29 -12.34 -23.02
CA ALA A 42 -2.14 -12.75 -23.81
C ALA A 42 -1.19 -13.64 -23.01
N LEU A 43 -0.90 -13.29 -21.75
CA LEU A 43 -0.05 -14.09 -20.87
C LEU A 43 -0.66 -15.47 -20.61
N ILE A 44 -1.94 -15.53 -20.25
CA ILE A 44 -2.66 -16.80 -20.07
C ILE A 44 -2.66 -17.62 -21.37
N GLY A 45 -2.90 -16.97 -22.51
CA GLY A 45 -2.91 -17.61 -23.83
C GLY A 45 -1.55 -18.19 -24.22
N ILE A 46 -0.45 -17.47 -23.95
CA ILE A 46 0.92 -17.95 -24.18
C ILE A 46 1.20 -19.18 -23.33
N VAL A 47 0.93 -19.11 -22.01
CA VAL A 47 1.14 -20.25 -21.11
C VAL A 47 0.30 -21.46 -21.54
N ALA A 48 -0.99 -21.26 -21.85
CA ALA A 48 -1.87 -22.33 -22.30
C ALA A 48 -1.39 -22.95 -23.63
N TYR A 49 -0.90 -22.12 -24.56
CA TYR A 49 -0.34 -22.59 -25.82
C TYR A 49 0.95 -23.40 -25.61
N GLU A 50 1.85 -22.96 -24.73
CA GLU A 50 3.09 -23.67 -24.41
C GLU A 50 2.79 -25.04 -23.80
N VAL A 51 1.90 -25.11 -22.81
CA VAL A 51 1.49 -26.37 -22.18
C VAL A 51 0.85 -27.32 -23.21
N TRP A 52 -0.05 -26.81 -24.06
CA TRP A 52 -0.72 -27.63 -25.07
C TRP A 52 0.25 -28.16 -26.14
N SER A 53 1.14 -27.29 -26.64
CA SER A 53 2.17 -27.64 -27.62
C SER A 53 3.17 -28.65 -27.04
N GLY A 54 3.58 -28.46 -25.80
CA GLY A 54 4.43 -29.38 -25.04
C GLY A 54 3.79 -30.75 -24.86
N GLY A 55 2.52 -30.80 -24.43
CA GLY A 55 1.76 -32.04 -24.28
C GLY A 55 1.60 -32.83 -25.59
N LYS A 56 1.44 -32.14 -26.74
CA LYS A 56 1.32 -32.79 -28.05
C LYS A 56 2.65 -33.29 -28.61
N SER A 57 3.75 -32.57 -28.35
CA SER A 57 5.07 -32.87 -28.92
C SER A 57 5.90 -33.84 -28.07
N ARG A 58 5.90 -33.68 -26.74
CA ARG A 58 6.69 -34.46 -25.78
C ARG A 58 5.85 -35.49 -25.01
N GLY A 59 4.52 -35.38 -25.09
CA GLY A 59 3.57 -36.22 -24.37
C GLY A 59 3.16 -35.63 -23.02
N TRP A 60 1.89 -35.79 -22.66
CA TRP A 60 1.29 -35.21 -21.45
C TRP A 60 1.94 -35.62 -20.13
N LYS A 61 2.56 -36.81 -20.06
CA LYS A 61 3.26 -37.26 -18.84
C LYS A 61 4.52 -36.45 -18.57
N GLU A 62 5.31 -36.19 -19.61
CA GLU A 62 6.53 -35.37 -19.49
C GLU A 62 6.17 -33.90 -19.26
N GLU A 63 5.14 -33.38 -19.94
CA GLU A 63 4.67 -32.02 -19.71
C GLU A 63 4.19 -31.79 -18.26
N LEU A 64 3.44 -32.75 -17.70
CA LEU A 64 3.02 -32.71 -16.30
C LEU A 64 4.23 -32.73 -15.35
N LYS A 65 5.24 -33.56 -15.65
CA LYS A 65 6.47 -33.65 -14.85
C LYS A 65 7.23 -32.32 -14.89
N ASP A 66 7.44 -31.74 -16.06
CA ASP A 66 8.14 -30.45 -16.23
C ASP A 66 7.40 -29.32 -15.50
N THR A 67 6.06 -29.30 -15.59
CA THR A 67 5.22 -28.34 -14.88
C THR A 67 5.38 -28.49 -13.36
N LEU A 68 5.30 -29.71 -12.84
CA LEU A 68 5.46 -29.99 -11.41
C LEU A 68 6.87 -29.62 -10.91
N VAL A 69 7.91 -29.90 -11.70
CA VAL A 69 9.29 -29.48 -11.39
C VAL A 69 9.39 -27.95 -11.34
N SER A 70 8.78 -27.23 -12.30
CA SER A 70 8.79 -25.76 -12.32
C SER A 70 8.06 -25.16 -11.12
N LEU A 71 6.88 -25.68 -10.78
CA LEU A 71 6.14 -25.26 -9.58
C LEU A 71 6.91 -25.56 -8.30
N SER A 72 7.61 -26.70 -8.24
CA SER A 72 8.48 -27.04 -7.11
C SER A 72 9.61 -26.04 -6.95
N TRP A 73 10.25 -25.63 -8.05
CA TRP A 73 11.28 -24.58 -8.03
C TRP A 73 10.74 -23.22 -7.58
N ILE A 74 9.52 -22.84 -7.99
CA ILE A 74 8.88 -21.60 -7.51
C ILE A 74 8.68 -21.66 -5.99
N VAL A 75 8.19 -22.77 -5.46
CA VAL A 75 8.01 -22.94 -4.01
C VAL A 75 9.35 -22.92 -3.28
N VAL A 76 10.37 -23.64 -3.78
CA VAL A 76 11.71 -23.63 -3.19
C VAL A 76 12.32 -22.23 -3.20
N PHE A 77 12.19 -21.51 -4.31
CA PHE A 77 12.67 -20.13 -4.43
C PHE A 77 11.95 -19.20 -3.45
N TRP A 78 10.62 -19.31 -3.35
CA TRP A 78 9.84 -18.55 -2.38
C TRP A 78 10.28 -18.83 -0.94
N LEU A 79 10.39 -20.10 -0.56
CA LEU A 79 10.86 -20.50 0.77
C LEU A 79 12.28 -20.03 1.06
N ALA A 80 13.18 -20.13 0.08
CA ALA A 80 14.54 -19.63 0.21
C ALA A 80 14.57 -18.12 0.43
N LEU A 81 13.82 -17.35 -0.36
CA LEU A 81 13.70 -15.90 -0.18
C LEU A 81 13.09 -15.56 1.18
N SER A 82 12.01 -16.22 1.59
CA SER A 82 11.39 -16.02 2.90
C SER A 82 12.37 -16.28 4.04
N PHE A 83 13.19 -17.32 3.91
CA PHE A 83 14.23 -17.63 4.89
C PHE A 83 15.32 -16.56 4.92
N PHE A 84 15.89 -16.18 3.77
CA PHE A 84 16.99 -15.20 3.72
C PHE A 84 16.57 -13.78 4.08
N LEU A 85 15.35 -13.39 3.73
CA LEU A 85 14.81 -12.06 4.02
C LEU A 85 14.03 -12.02 5.34
N ASN A 86 13.90 -13.15 6.03
CA ASN A 86 13.11 -13.29 7.25
C ASN A 86 11.67 -12.74 7.10
N SER A 87 11.06 -12.87 5.92
CA SER A 87 9.74 -12.31 5.62
C SER A 87 8.79 -13.39 5.11
N PRO A 88 7.54 -13.44 5.60
CA PRO A 88 6.51 -14.30 5.02
C PRO A 88 6.09 -13.87 3.59
N VAL A 89 6.39 -12.63 3.20
CA VAL A 89 6.05 -12.05 1.88
C VAL A 89 7.29 -11.36 1.30
N PRO A 90 8.35 -12.13 0.94
CA PRO A 90 9.65 -11.57 0.54
C PRO A 90 9.60 -10.71 -0.72
N ILE A 91 8.58 -10.93 -1.57
CA ILE A 91 8.31 -10.16 -2.78
C ILE A 91 6.84 -9.74 -2.78
N ASN A 92 6.56 -8.46 -2.99
CA ASN A 92 5.21 -7.93 -3.14
C ASN A 92 5.12 -6.94 -4.32
N ALA A 93 3.91 -6.54 -4.70
CA ALA A 93 3.69 -5.52 -5.72
C ALA A 93 2.76 -4.44 -5.21
N VAL A 94 3.05 -3.19 -5.58
CA VAL A 94 2.34 -2.01 -5.12
C VAL A 94 1.06 -1.84 -5.94
N VAL A 95 -0.10 -1.87 -5.27
CA VAL A 95 -1.43 -1.90 -5.92
C VAL A 95 -2.12 -0.53 -5.98
N SER A 96 -1.66 0.46 -5.21
CA SER A 96 -2.27 1.78 -5.09
C SER A 96 -1.24 2.92 -5.25
N CYS A 97 -1.73 4.15 -5.23
CA CYS A 97 -0.92 5.38 -5.32
C CYS A 97 -0.81 6.13 -3.97
N SER A 98 -1.08 5.45 -2.84
CA SER A 98 -1.01 6.06 -1.51
C SER A 98 0.42 6.40 -1.05
N MET A 99 1.43 5.91 -1.76
CA MET A 99 2.85 6.14 -1.45
C MET A 99 3.58 7.06 -2.42
N LEU A 100 2.86 7.72 -3.34
CA LEU A 100 3.48 8.70 -4.23
C LEU A 100 4.12 9.86 -3.43
N PRO A 101 5.23 10.44 -3.93
CA PRO A 101 5.99 10.03 -5.12
C PRO A 101 7.05 8.95 -4.84
N ASN A 102 7.17 8.48 -3.60
CA ASN A 102 8.32 7.65 -3.18
C ASN A 102 8.24 6.19 -3.66
N VAL A 103 7.02 5.64 -3.70
CA VAL A 103 6.74 4.30 -4.22
C VAL A 103 5.54 4.36 -5.15
N GLU A 104 5.65 3.75 -6.32
CA GLU A 104 4.67 3.85 -7.40
C GLU A 104 3.90 2.55 -7.57
N ARG A 105 2.64 2.69 -7.99
CA ARG A 105 1.81 1.56 -8.39
C ARG A 105 2.49 0.78 -9.52
N GLY A 106 2.56 -0.55 -9.38
CA GLY A 106 3.24 -1.40 -10.35
C GLY A 106 4.72 -1.63 -10.05
N ASP A 107 5.27 -1.03 -8.99
CA ASP A 107 6.57 -1.42 -8.48
C ASP A 107 6.51 -2.83 -7.88
N LEU A 108 7.56 -3.61 -8.13
CA LEU A 108 7.86 -4.82 -7.38
C LEU A 108 8.74 -4.44 -6.19
N ILE A 109 8.40 -4.87 -4.99
CA ILE A 109 9.15 -4.56 -3.77
C ILE A 109 9.73 -5.81 -3.14
N ILE A 110 10.94 -5.68 -2.61
CA ILE A 110 11.59 -6.71 -1.80
C ILE A 110 11.44 -6.35 -0.34
N VAL A 111 10.96 -7.30 0.45
CA VAL A 111 10.54 -7.10 1.83
C VAL A 111 11.42 -7.92 2.77
N GLN A 112 11.92 -7.28 3.83
CA GLN A 112 12.75 -7.92 4.85
C GLN A 112 12.10 -7.80 6.22
N GLY A 113 11.99 -8.91 6.96
CA GLY A 113 11.44 -8.92 8.32
C GLY A 113 12.49 -8.57 9.37
N GLU A 114 13.02 -7.35 9.27
CA GLU A 114 13.78 -6.70 10.34
C GLU A 114 12.91 -5.64 11.01
N ASP A 115 13.22 -5.26 12.25
CA ASP A 115 12.50 -4.19 12.93
C ASP A 115 12.64 -2.87 12.14
N PRO A 116 11.52 -2.22 11.81
CA PRO A 116 11.55 -1.01 11.01
C PRO A 116 11.96 0.21 11.85
N VAL A 117 12.61 1.17 11.19
CA VAL A 117 13.01 2.45 11.77
C VAL A 117 11.87 3.46 11.68
N GLY A 118 11.45 3.95 12.85
CA GLY A 118 10.49 5.04 13.04
C GLY A 118 10.68 5.67 14.42
N TYR A 119 9.80 6.59 14.80
CA TYR A 119 9.77 7.07 16.19
C TYR A 119 9.34 5.94 17.13
N GLU A 120 9.74 6.02 18.39
CA GLU A 120 9.36 5.02 19.39
C GLU A 120 8.41 5.64 20.42
N ALA A 121 7.39 4.88 20.79
CA ALA A 121 6.44 5.25 21.82
C ALA A 121 6.17 4.04 22.72
N GLU A 122 6.26 4.23 24.03
CA GLU A 122 5.87 3.19 25.00
C GLU A 122 4.57 3.63 25.67
N ILE A 123 3.55 2.78 25.67
CA ILE A 123 2.22 3.09 26.19
C ILE A 123 1.68 1.98 27.09
N THR A 124 0.70 2.32 27.91
CA THR A 124 -0.03 1.38 28.77
C THR A 124 -1.14 0.65 28.00
N PRO A 125 -1.63 -0.51 28.49
CA PRO A 125 -2.77 -1.20 27.87
C PRO A 125 -4.04 -0.35 27.75
N LYS A 126 -4.26 0.55 28.71
CA LYS A 126 -5.40 1.49 28.68
C LYS A 126 -5.24 2.50 27.54
N GLU A 127 -4.04 3.04 27.36
CA GLU A 127 -3.71 3.96 26.27
C GLU A 127 -3.78 3.26 24.91
N LEU A 128 -3.33 2.01 24.81
CA LEU A 128 -3.46 1.19 23.60
C LEU A 128 -4.93 0.96 23.24
N SER A 129 -5.78 0.62 24.22
CA SER A 129 -7.22 0.44 24.01
C SER A 129 -7.86 1.72 23.47
N ALA A 130 -7.45 2.88 23.97
CA ALA A 130 -7.89 4.18 23.47
C ALA A 130 -7.32 4.50 22.09
N LEU A 131 -6.07 4.11 21.78
CA LEU A 131 -5.47 4.24 20.46
C LEU A 131 -6.22 3.37 19.41
N GLN A 132 -6.69 2.19 19.80
CA GLN A 132 -7.41 1.29 18.90
C GLN A 132 -8.90 1.63 18.75
N SER A 133 -9.47 2.44 19.64
CA SER A 133 -10.86 2.92 19.56
C SER A 133 -11.14 3.64 18.24
N THR A 134 -12.33 3.44 17.68
CA THR A 134 -12.81 4.24 16.55
C THR A 134 -13.32 5.60 16.98
N SER A 135 -13.86 5.74 18.20
CA SER A 135 -14.28 7.05 18.71
C SER A 135 -13.07 7.88 19.11
N VAL A 136 -13.02 9.11 18.61
CA VAL A 136 -11.96 10.09 18.86
C VAL A 136 -12.55 11.40 19.36
N SER A 137 -11.77 12.12 20.17
CA SER A 137 -12.11 13.47 20.61
C SER A 137 -11.46 14.48 19.66
N VAL A 138 -12.26 15.39 19.13
CA VAL A 138 -11.80 16.47 18.24
C VAL A 138 -11.93 17.79 18.99
N HIS A 139 -10.85 18.54 19.03
CA HIS A 139 -10.81 19.90 19.58
C HIS A 139 -10.72 20.90 18.43
N ALA A 140 -11.59 21.91 18.44
CA ALA A 140 -11.75 22.87 17.35
C ALA A 140 -11.59 24.32 17.82
N GLY A 141 -10.52 24.61 18.58
CA GLY A 141 -10.26 25.92 19.17
C GLY A 141 -11.47 26.46 19.93
N SER A 142 -11.97 27.64 19.52
CA SER A 142 -13.14 28.28 20.15
C SER A 142 -14.48 27.57 19.86
N ALA A 143 -14.54 26.64 18.91
CA ALA A 143 -15.77 25.89 18.59
C ALA A 143 -16.04 24.75 19.59
N GLY A 144 -15.10 24.46 20.49
CA GLY A 144 -15.24 23.47 21.55
C GLY A 144 -14.72 22.07 21.19
N GLU A 145 -15.14 21.08 21.97
CA GLU A 145 -14.76 19.68 21.84
C GLU A 145 -15.98 18.81 21.52
N PHE A 146 -15.79 17.84 20.64
CA PHE A 146 -16.82 16.88 20.27
C PHE A 146 -16.20 15.51 19.95
N GLU A 147 -17.03 14.47 19.95
CA GLU A 147 -16.61 13.11 19.60
C GLU A 147 -17.16 12.71 18.23
N LEU A 148 -16.37 11.94 17.48
CA LEU A 148 -16.81 11.28 16.25
C LEU A 148 -16.07 9.96 16.06
N ASN A 149 -16.54 9.14 15.12
CA ASN A 149 -15.84 7.92 14.73
C ASN A 149 -14.83 8.18 13.60
N GLY A 150 -13.63 7.61 13.71
CA GLY A 150 -12.58 7.74 12.72
C GLY A 150 -11.77 9.00 12.93
N SER A 151 -11.96 9.95 12.02
CA SER A 151 -11.28 11.24 12.03
C SER A 151 -12.16 12.34 11.46
N LEU A 152 -11.87 13.60 11.80
CA LEU A 152 -12.57 14.74 11.21
C LEU A 152 -12.42 14.75 9.68
N TYR A 153 -11.24 14.32 9.19
CA TYR A 153 -11.03 14.15 7.75
C TYR A 153 -11.97 13.10 7.15
N SER A 154 -12.02 11.89 7.71
CA SER A 154 -12.93 10.84 7.22
C SER A 154 -14.40 11.22 7.33
N TYR A 155 -14.78 11.96 8.38
CA TYR A 155 -16.12 12.49 8.52
C TYR A 155 -16.45 13.45 7.37
N CYS A 156 -15.58 14.44 7.12
CA CYS A 156 -15.82 15.50 6.15
C CYS A 156 -15.66 15.11 4.68
N THR A 157 -15.04 13.96 4.38
CA THR A 157 -15.12 13.39 3.03
C THR A 157 -16.46 12.72 2.74
N GLN A 158 -17.26 12.42 3.78
CA GLN A 158 -18.54 11.72 3.69
C GLN A 158 -19.75 12.58 4.09
N HIS A 159 -19.51 13.75 4.68
CA HIS A 159 -20.54 14.69 5.16
C HIS A 159 -20.29 16.10 4.63
N LYS A 160 -21.35 16.91 4.61
CA LYS A 160 -21.31 18.32 4.18
C LYS A 160 -22.07 19.18 5.17
N ASP A 161 -21.36 19.68 6.17
CA ASP A 161 -21.90 20.56 7.19
C ASP A 161 -20.94 21.72 7.51
N ASN A 162 -21.32 22.55 8.49
CA ASN A 162 -20.56 23.73 8.87
C ASN A 162 -19.20 23.39 9.49
N ILE A 163 -19.07 22.27 10.21
CA ILE A 163 -17.79 21.89 10.81
C ILE A 163 -16.81 21.48 9.72
N CYS A 164 -17.29 20.82 8.66
CA CYS A 164 -16.49 20.47 7.50
C CYS A 164 -16.08 21.67 6.65
N ALA A 165 -16.96 22.66 6.49
CA ALA A 165 -16.60 23.91 5.85
C ALA A 165 -15.51 24.66 6.65
N LEU A 166 -15.62 24.67 7.98
CA LEU A 166 -14.62 25.28 8.86
C LEU A 166 -13.28 24.52 8.82
N PHE A 167 -13.32 23.19 8.84
CA PHE A 167 -12.14 22.32 8.75
C PHE A 167 -11.40 22.47 7.43
N ALA A 168 -12.14 22.56 6.32
CA ALA A 168 -11.54 22.81 5.02
C ALA A 168 -10.88 24.18 4.92
N ALA A 169 -11.42 25.19 5.61
CA ALA A 169 -10.94 26.56 5.54
C ALA A 169 -9.80 26.89 6.53
N ASN A 170 -9.79 26.27 7.72
CA ASN A 170 -8.83 26.54 8.80
C ASN A 170 -8.46 25.23 9.51
N PRO A 171 -7.82 24.26 8.83
CA PRO A 171 -7.52 22.95 9.44
C PRO A 171 -6.62 23.04 10.68
N GLU A 172 -5.79 24.07 10.81
CA GLU A 172 -4.84 24.28 11.91
C GLU A 172 -5.47 24.54 13.28
N ILE A 173 -6.76 24.91 13.34
CA ILE A 173 -7.46 25.05 14.63
C ILE A 173 -7.94 23.71 15.17
N PHE A 174 -7.82 22.63 14.37
CA PHE A 174 -8.31 21.31 14.70
C PHE A 174 -7.20 20.39 15.14
N THR A 175 -7.47 19.68 16.23
CA THR A 175 -6.65 18.56 16.68
C THR A 175 -7.54 17.39 16.99
N GLU A 176 -7.02 16.18 16.83
CA GLU A 176 -7.72 14.94 17.13
C GLU A 176 -6.91 14.14 18.15
N ASN A 177 -7.55 13.78 19.25
CA ASN A 177 -6.96 12.99 20.32
C ASN A 177 -7.38 11.54 20.18
N ARG A 178 -6.39 10.64 20.16
CA ARG A 178 -6.60 9.20 20.14
C ARG A 178 -5.62 8.51 21.07
N GLY A 179 -6.12 8.17 22.26
CA GLY A 179 -5.28 7.73 23.36
C GLY A 179 -4.27 8.82 23.77
N PRO A 180 -2.98 8.51 23.89
CA PRO A 180 -1.95 9.48 24.28
C PRO A 180 -1.41 10.33 23.12
N PHE A 181 -1.97 10.17 21.91
CA PHE A 181 -1.52 10.87 20.70
C PHE A 181 -2.51 11.98 20.33
N THR A 182 -1.96 13.14 19.96
CA THR A 182 -2.72 14.25 19.40
C THR A 182 -2.28 14.49 17.97
N PHE A 183 -3.18 14.33 17.01
CA PHE A 183 -2.95 14.56 15.60
C PHE A 183 -3.28 16.02 15.27
N ASN A 184 -2.27 16.79 14.89
CA ASN A 184 -2.41 18.20 14.57
C ASN A 184 -2.66 18.36 13.08
N TYR A 185 -3.83 18.90 12.73
CA TYR A 185 -4.17 19.18 11.35
C TYR A 185 -3.53 20.48 10.86
N GLY A 186 -3.44 20.63 9.55
CA GLY A 186 -3.03 21.86 8.90
C GLY A 186 -3.23 21.76 7.39
N GLU A 187 -2.73 22.77 6.69
CA GLU A 187 -2.87 22.86 5.24
C GLU A 187 -1.74 22.11 4.51
N CYS A 188 -2.13 21.17 3.65
CA CYS A 188 -1.26 20.56 2.64
C CYS A 188 -1.72 20.94 1.23
N MET A 189 -0.83 20.78 0.26
CA MET A 189 -1.14 21.01 -1.15
C MET A 189 -1.28 19.66 -1.85
N ARG A 190 -2.44 19.43 -2.47
CA ARG A 190 -2.66 18.33 -3.41
C ARG A 190 -2.37 18.85 -4.80
N VAL A 191 -1.28 18.38 -5.40
CA VAL A 191 -0.79 18.85 -6.69
C VAL A 191 -1.05 17.78 -7.74
N SER A 192 -1.85 18.09 -8.76
CA SER A 192 -1.96 17.32 -10.01
C SER A 192 -1.37 18.11 -11.17
N GLU A 193 -1.35 17.52 -12.38
CA GLU A 193 -0.88 18.23 -13.59
C GLU A 193 -1.72 19.48 -13.91
N GLU A 194 -3.01 19.46 -13.58
CA GLU A 194 -3.96 20.51 -13.97
C GLU A 194 -4.31 21.48 -12.82
N VAL A 195 -4.27 21.00 -11.58
CA VAL A 195 -4.77 21.76 -10.44
C VAL A 195 -3.92 21.55 -9.20
N THR A 196 -3.73 22.63 -8.44
CA THR A 196 -3.19 22.57 -7.09
C THR A 196 -4.30 22.99 -6.12
N LEU A 197 -4.68 22.09 -5.23
CA LEU A 197 -5.76 22.27 -4.28
C LEU A 197 -5.23 22.22 -2.85
N SER A 198 -5.66 23.18 -2.04
CA SER A 198 -5.52 23.09 -0.59
C SER A 198 -6.32 21.89 -0.06
N THR A 199 -5.73 21.11 0.85
CA THR A 199 -6.35 19.95 1.48
C THR A 199 -5.94 19.87 2.94
N PRO A 200 -6.89 19.74 3.89
CA PRO A 200 -6.59 19.40 5.26
C PRO A 200 -5.81 18.08 5.37
N CYS A 201 -4.75 18.07 6.16
CA CYS A 201 -3.90 16.90 6.40
C CYS A 201 -3.35 16.94 7.82
N VAL A 202 -2.87 15.80 8.33
CA VAL A 202 -2.09 15.78 9.57
C VAL A 202 -0.66 16.26 9.27
N LYS A 203 -0.25 17.33 9.96
CA LYS A 203 1.08 17.94 9.84
C LYS A 203 2.06 17.42 10.88
N SER A 204 1.57 17.09 12.06
CA SER A 204 2.39 16.55 13.15
C SER A 204 1.55 15.72 14.11
N VAL A 205 2.24 14.93 14.94
CA VAL A 205 1.65 14.15 16.02
C VAL A 205 2.37 14.51 17.31
N ASP A 206 1.62 14.93 18.32
CA ASP A 206 2.17 15.12 19.66
C ASP A 206 2.06 13.84 20.47
N PHE A 207 3.13 13.52 21.18
CA PHE A 207 3.18 12.41 22.11
C PHE A 207 4.07 12.78 23.30
N ARG A 208 3.51 12.69 24.51
CA ARG A 208 4.19 12.99 25.79
C ARG A 208 4.93 14.34 25.78
N GLY A 209 4.28 15.38 25.24
CA GLY A 209 4.82 16.75 25.22
C GLY A 209 5.86 17.03 24.14
N ASN A 210 6.14 16.07 23.25
CA ASN A 210 6.99 16.27 22.09
C ASN A 210 6.17 16.22 20.80
N THR A 211 6.53 17.07 19.84
CA THR A 211 5.90 17.13 18.51
C THR A 211 6.76 16.38 17.50
N TYR A 212 6.13 15.48 16.76
CA TYR A 212 6.78 14.64 15.76
C TYR A 212 6.22 14.95 14.38
N TYR A 213 7.12 15.04 13.39
CA TYR A 213 6.78 15.34 12.01
C TYR A 213 7.04 14.13 11.11
N THR A 214 6.35 14.07 9.97
CA THR A 214 6.62 13.09 8.92
C THR A 214 8.10 13.11 8.55
N ASN A 215 8.75 11.96 8.63
CA ASN A 215 10.15 11.81 8.27
C ASN A 215 10.28 10.80 7.12
N LEU A 216 10.65 11.29 5.92
CA LEU A 216 10.83 10.45 4.74
C LEU A 216 12.06 9.52 4.80
N SER A 217 12.89 9.63 5.85
CA SER A 217 13.95 8.66 6.13
C SER A 217 13.48 7.44 6.93
N HIS A 218 12.25 7.45 7.47
CA HIS A 218 11.68 6.28 8.14
C HIS A 218 11.35 5.18 7.14
N ASP A 219 11.36 3.94 7.60
CA ASP A 219 11.10 2.79 6.74
C ASP A 219 9.65 2.80 6.21
N THR A 220 9.50 2.33 4.97
CA THR A 220 8.19 1.91 4.46
C THR A 220 8.00 0.45 4.80
N VAL A 221 6.85 0.13 5.40
CA VAL A 221 6.54 -1.20 5.91
C VAL A 221 5.41 -1.84 5.13
N VAL A 222 5.42 -3.17 5.12
CA VAL A 222 4.35 -4.00 4.57
C VAL A 222 3.65 -4.70 5.73
N TYR A 223 2.33 -4.59 5.80
CA TYR A 223 1.53 -5.30 6.80
C TYR A 223 0.21 -5.78 6.20
N SER A 224 -0.32 -6.87 6.74
CA SER A 224 -1.68 -7.29 6.45
C SER A 224 -2.62 -6.65 7.49
N PRO A 225 -3.66 -5.90 7.10
CA PRO A 225 -4.56 -5.25 8.05
C PRO A 225 -5.20 -6.25 9.02
N PRO A 226 -5.45 -5.85 10.28
CA PRO A 226 -6.19 -6.68 11.22
C PRO A 226 -7.54 -7.16 10.64
N SER A 227 -7.92 -8.40 10.93
CA SER A 227 -9.19 -8.95 10.45
C SER A 227 -10.38 -8.14 10.98
N GLY A 228 -11.29 -7.78 10.08
CA GLY A 228 -12.47 -6.95 10.38
C GLY A 228 -12.24 -5.45 10.25
N ASP A 229 -11.02 -5.00 9.96
CA ASP A 229 -10.74 -3.59 9.67
C ASP A 229 -11.19 -3.20 8.26
N LEU A 230 -11.42 -1.90 8.04
CA LEU A 230 -11.80 -1.35 6.74
C LEU A 230 -10.83 -1.77 5.62
N TYR A 231 -9.53 -1.79 5.91
CA TYR A 231 -8.51 -2.17 4.93
C TYR A 231 -8.34 -3.68 4.75
N SER A 232 -8.97 -4.52 5.58
CA SER A 232 -8.81 -5.99 5.47
C SER A 232 -9.28 -6.58 4.13
N TYR A 233 -10.05 -5.82 3.35
CA TYR A 233 -10.58 -6.21 2.04
C TYR A 233 -9.68 -5.82 0.85
N THR A 234 -8.60 -5.07 1.06
CA THR A 234 -7.74 -4.57 -0.03
C THR A 234 -6.47 -5.39 -0.24
N GLY A 235 -6.05 -6.16 0.77
CA GLY A 235 -4.81 -6.95 0.78
C GLY A 235 -3.74 -6.32 1.66
N ASP A 236 -2.47 -6.59 1.36
CA ASP A 236 -1.36 -5.99 2.10
C ASP A 236 -1.30 -4.48 1.86
N ILE A 237 -1.02 -3.76 2.93
CA ILE A 237 -0.82 -2.31 2.94
C ILE A 237 0.67 -2.02 2.98
N ILE A 238 1.08 -1.06 2.17
CA ILE A 238 2.46 -0.62 2.02
C ILE A 238 2.50 0.84 2.38
N HIS A 239 2.88 1.19 3.62
CA HIS A 239 2.83 2.56 4.12
C HIS A 239 4.06 2.91 4.96
N ARG A 240 4.34 4.20 5.11
CA ARG A 240 5.48 4.67 5.90
C ARG A 240 5.21 4.49 7.38
N LEU A 241 6.21 4.01 8.10
CA LEU A 241 6.18 3.96 9.55
C LEU A 241 6.35 5.35 10.15
N PHE A 242 5.47 5.70 11.08
CA PHE A 242 5.60 6.92 11.86
C PHE A 242 6.06 6.59 13.29
N PHE A 243 5.29 5.78 14.03
CA PHE A 243 5.67 5.27 15.35
C PHE A 243 5.70 3.74 15.38
N ARG A 244 6.71 3.18 16.01
CA ARG A 244 6.71 1.87 16.65
C ARG A 244 6.23 2.04 18.09
N VAL A 245 5.10 1.43 18.41
CA VAL A 245 4.37 1.61 19.67
C VAL A 245 4.47 0.33 20.50
N GLU A 246 5.25 0.36 21.57
CA GLU A 246 5.44 -0.77 22.49
C GLU A 246 4.40 -0.75 23.61
N CYS A 247 3.78 -1.90 23.88
CA CYS A 247 2.85 -2.12 24.99
C CYS A 247 2.99 -3.55 25.52
N GLU A 248 3.46 -3.70 26.76
CA GLU A 248 3.62 -5.00 27.44
C GLU A 248 4.42 -6.06 26.66
N GLY A 249 5.42 -5.62 25.87
CA GLY A 249 6.27 -6.50 25.07
C GLY A 249 5.71 -6.85 23.69
N GLU A 250 4.53 -6.33 23.34
CA GLU A 250 3.99 -6.36 21.98
C GLU A 250 4.16 -5.00 21.30
N THR A 251 4.45 -5.07 20.00
CA THR A 251 4.69 -3.89 19.17
C THR A 251 3.53 -3.64 18.21
N TYR A 252 3.11 -2.39 18.10
CA TYR A 252 2.11 -1.90 17.15
C TYR A 252 2.70 -0.83 16.26
N TYR A 253 2.20 -0.71 15.02
CA TYR A 253 2.77 0.20 14.03
C TYR A 253 1.77 1.28 13.64
N LEU A 254 2.08 2.53 13.99
CA LEU A 254 1.33 3.69 13.48
C LEU A 254 1.88 4.04 12.10
N THR A 255 1.07 3.80 11.07
CA THR A 255 1.46 3.88 9.67
C THR A 255 0.60 4.87 8.91
N LYS A 256 1.18 5.39 7.83
CA LYS A 256 0.53 6.37 6.96
C LYS A 256 1.13 6.33 5.55
N GLY A 257 0.28 6.36 4.52
CA GLY A 257 0.72 6.58 3.14
C GLY A 257 1.30 7.98 2.93
N ASP A 258 2.39 8.09 2.17
CA ASP A 258 3.05 9.37 1.87
C ASP A 258 2.10 10.37 1.18
N ASN A 259 1.24 9.85 0.30
CA ASN A 259 0.23 10.57 -0.46
C ASN A 259 -1.15 10.61 0.25
N ASN A 260 -1.25 10.10 1.49
CA ASN A 260 -2.49 10.14 2.25
C ASN A 260 -2.54 11.42 3.10
N PRO A 261 -3.70 12.03 3.34
CA PRO A 261 -3.82 13.22 4.20
C PRO A 261 -3.81 12.88 5.70
N VAL A 262 -4.22 11.66 6.06
CA VAL A 262 -4.35 11.19 7.44
C VAL A 262 -3.74 9.82 7.60
N PHE A 263 -3.56 9.39 8.85
CA PHE A 263 -3.01 8.08 9.21
C PHE A 263 -3.98 6.94 8.91
N ASP A 264 -3.46 5.72 8.81
CA ASP A 264 -4.28 4.55 8.46
C ASP A 264 -5.36 4.29 9.49
N ILE A 265 -5.04 4.46 10.77
CA ILE A 265 -6.00 4.32 11.88
C ILE A 265 -7.13 5.35 11.79
N GLN A 266 -6.86 6.53 11.24
CA GLN A 266 -7.82 7.64 11.14
C GLN A 266 -8.87 7.41 10.04
N ALA A 267 -8.66 6.42 9.16
CA ALA A 267 -9.63 6.07 8.14
C ALA A 267 -10.86 5.39 8.76
N TYR A 268 -12.04 5.86 8.35
CA TYR A 268 -13.32 5.30 8.75
C TYR A 268 -14.36 5.48 7.65
N ASP A 269 -15.17 4.46 7.44
CA ASP A 269 -16.30 4.45 6.51
C ASP A 269 -17.61 4.45 7.31
N TYR A 270 -18.43 5.49 7.13
CA TYR A 270 -19.69 5.67 7.85
C TYR A 270 -20.85 4.85 7.26
N ALA A 271 -20.73 4.36 6.02
CA ALA A 271 -21.72 3.48 5.43
C ALA A 271 -21.57 2.05 5.98
N TYR A 272 -20.33 1.59 6.15
CA TYR A 272 -20.03 0.27 6.71
C TYR A 272 -19.81 0.27 8.22
N MET A 273 -19.63 1.45 8.83
CA MET A 273 -19.30 1.62 10.25
C MET A 273 -18.01 0.89 10.64
N LEU A 274 -16.99 1.01 9.80
CA LEU A 274 -15.70 0.33 9.94
C LEU A 274 -14.54 1.32 9.90
N GLY A 275 -13.59 1.16 10.82
CA GLY A 275 -12.32 1.86 10.82
C GLY A 275 -11.13 0.89 10.79
N ASN A 276 -9.94 1.44 10.95
CA ASN A 276 -8.72 0.63 11.09
C ASN A 276 -8.12 0.76 12.48
N ARG A 277 -7.48 -0.32 12.92
CA ARG A 277 -6.62 -0.40 14.08
C ARG A 277 -5.16 -0.34 13.65
N ALA A 278 -4.28 0.00 14.58
CA ALA A 278 -2.85 -0.14 14.36
C ALA A 278 -2.50 -1.64 14.25
N PRO A 279 -1.83 -2.09 13.17
CA PRO A 279 -1.39 -3.48 13.05
C PRO A 279 -0.37 -3.82 14.14
N SER A 280 -0.43 -5.06 14.66
CA SER A 280 0.57 -5.59 15.60
C SER A 280 1.75 -6.25 14.89
N SER A 281 2.71 -6.74 15.67
CA SER A 281 3.79 -7.65 15.29
C SER A 281 3.32 -8.83 14.41
N GLU A 282 2.15 -9.41 14.68
CA GLU A 282 1.57 -10.53 13.90
C GLU A 282 1.13 -10.11 12.49
N ASN A 283 0.69 -8.85 12.34
CA ASN A 283 0.25 -8.28 11.08
C ASN A 283 1.43 -7.85 10.20
N TYR A 284 2.56 -7.50 10.82
CA TYR A 284 3.76 -7.03 10.16
C TYR A 284 4.39 -8.10 9.25
N LYS A 285 4.83 -7.68 8.05
CA LYS A 285 5.47 -8.57 7.06
C LYS A 285 6.92 -8.19 6.76
N GLY A 286 7.33 -6.97 7.11
CA GLY A 286 8.69 -6.48 6.91
C GLY A 286 8.76 -5.05 6.39
N ARG A 287 9.99 -4.52 6.32
CA ARG A 287 10.31 -3.23 5.69
C ARG A 287 10.74 -3.42 4.25
N ILE A 288 10.52 -2.41 3.42
CA ILE A 288 10.98 -2.40 2.03
C ILE A 288 12.49 -2.17 2.01
N LEU A 289 13.24 -3.10 1.40
CA LEU A 289 14.66 -2.94 1.15
C LEU A 289 14.94 -2.13 -0.11
N PHE A 290 14.27 -2.50 -1.21
CA PHE A 290 14.34 -1.76 -2.47
C PHE A 290 13.13 -2.12 -3.35
N ARG A 291 12.96 -1.30 -4.39
CA ARG A 291 11.91 -1.46 -5.40
C ARG A 291 12.50 -1.65 -6.79
N ILE A 292 11.77 -2.35 -7.64
CA ILE A 292 12.03 -2.48 -9.08
C ILE A 292 10.82 -1.94 -9.84
N PRO A 293 10.96 -0.80 -10.53
CA PRO A 293 9.85 -0.19 -11.24
C PRO A 293 9.21 -1.10 -12.28
N PHE A 294 7.89 -0.97 -12.41
CA PHE A 294 7.03 -1.65 -13.41
C PHE A 294 6.95 -3.18 -13.34
N LEU A 295 7.83 -3.87 -12.60
CA LEU A 295 7.84 -5.34 -12.54
C LEU A 295 6.70 -5.95 -11.70
N GLY A 296 5.94 -5.12 -10.98
CA GLY A 296 4.75 -5.54 -10.24
C GLY A 296 3.50 -5.69 -11.12
N TYR A 297 3.46 -5.08 -12.31
CA TYR A 297 2.26 -5.08 -13.17
C TYR A 297 1.72 -6.47 -13.56
N PRO A 298 2.56 -7.48 -13.87
CA PRO A 298 2.05 -8.83 -14.13
C PRO A 298 1.21 -9.38 -12.97
N LYS A 299 1.65 -9.18 -11.71
CA LYS A 299 0.86 -9.57 -10.53
C LYS A 299 -0.47 -8.82 -10.48
N LEU A 300 -0.43 -7.51 -10.67
CA LEU A 300 -1.63 -6.65 -10.63
C LEU A 300 -2.67 -7.10 -11.66
N PHE A 301 -2.27 -7.37 -12.90
CA PHE A 301 -3.18 -7.79 -13.95
C PHE A 301 -3.77 -9.20 -13.72
N ILE A 302 -2.96 -10.14 -13.24
CA ILE A 302 -3.44 -11.50 -12.89
C ILE A 302 -4.42 -11.43 -11.70
N SER A 303 -4.19 -10.51 -10.76
CA SER A 303 -5.03 -10.31 -9.58
C SER A 303 -6.23 -9.37 -9.83
N GLY A 304 -6.45 -8.90 -11.06
CA GLY A 304 -7.61 -8.08 -11.41
C GLY A 304 -7.49 -6.58 -11.10
N PHE A 305 -6.33 -6.11 -10.64
CA PHE A 305 -6.04 -4.69 -10.41
C PHE A 305 -5.67 -4.00 -11.73
N PHE A 306 -6.66 -3.77 -12.59
CA PHE A 306 -6.45 -3.13 -13.90
C PHE A 306 -6.50 -1.60 -13.84
N SER A 307 -7.40 -1.04 -13.04
CA SER A 307 -7.58 0.39 -12.90
C SER A 307 -6.61 1.00 -11.88
N GLU A 308 -6.33 2.28 -12.08
CA GLU A 308 -5.69 3.11 -11.07
C GLU A 308 -6.64 3.39 -9.90
N THR A 309 -6.06 3.62 -8.72
CA THR A 309 -6.80 4.00 -7.51
C THR A 309 -6.99 5.52 -7.45
N VAL A 310 -7.77 5.99 -6.49
CA VAL A 310 -7.92 7.44 -6.21
C VAL A 310 -6.55 8.08 -5.96
N ASN A 311 -6.36 9.32 -6.43
CA ASN A 311 -5.15 10.14 -6.31
C ASN A 311 -3.90 9.58 -7.02
N CYS A 312 -4.04 8.76 -8.06
CA CYS A 312 -2.89 8.37 -8.89
C CYS A 312 -2.38 9.50 -9.81
N ASP A 313 -3.17 10.55 -9.99
CA ASP A 313 -2.92 11.74 -10.79
C ASP A 313 -2.39 12.92 -9.96
N SER A 314 -2.21 12.74 -8.65
CA SER A 314 -1.83 13.82 -7.74
C SER A 314 -0.93 13.37 -6.60
N ILE A 315 -0.13 14.29 -6.10
CA ILE A 315 0.74 14.13 -4.94
C ILE A 315 0.32 15.06 -3.81
N LEU A 316 0.47 14.61 -2.57
CA LEU A 316 0.27 15.40 -1.37
C LEU A 316 1.61 15.97 -0.90
N GLU A 317 1.76 17.27 -1.02
CA GLU A 317 2.91 18.01 -0.53
C GLU A 317 2.61 18.62 0.84
N TYR A 318 3.45 18.30 1.80
CA TYR A 318 3.46 18.99 3.08
C TYR A 318 4.12 20.33 2.85
N SER A 319 3.35 21.42 2.93
CA SER A 319 3.89 22.78 2.90
C SER A 319 5.16 22.83 3.76
N THR A 320 6.30 23.07 3.11
CA THR A 320 7.56 23.28 3.81
C THR A 320 7.37 24.54 4.60
N VAL A 321 7.41 24.44 5.92
CA VAL A 321 7.57 25.63 6.76
C VAL A 321 8.92 26.20 6.38
N SER A 322 8.90 27.24 5.54
CA SER A 322 10.07 28.07 5.22
C SER A 322 10.48 28.89 6.42
#